data_AF-A0A5M6CY88-F1
#
_entry.id   AF-A0A5M6CY88-F1
#
_cell.length_a   1.000
_cell.length_b   1.000
_cell.length_c   1.000
_cell.angle_alpha   90.00
_cell.angle_beta   90.00
_cell.angle_gamma   90.00
#
_symmetry.space_group_name_H-M   'P 1'
#
loop_
_entity.id
_entity.type
_entity.pdbx_description
1 polymer ?
#
loop_
_entity_poly.entity_id
_entity_poly.type
_entity_poly.pdbx_seq_one_letter_code
_entity_poly.pdbx_strand_id
1 'polypeptide(L)'
;MTTNLIKSPLQLKYELENVKQELTSLLNNSKKKKQESLSKMLNFRAEIKEIDAVMAAREESYTSYCALAQPLLNLVIPAPILFPVGLAAFITNIHQQIEDLTAAAETEACRITRLRAAHQTQLAFIQRKSKEIYLALNEEKKSVEAYASLLKAKMQELEGQFIYQTNQGSLGIGL
;
A
#
# COMPACT_ATOMS: atom_id res chain seq x y z
N MET A 1 0.94 -43.35 -32.83
CA MET A 1 2.21 -43.71 -32.19
C MET A 1 3.22 -42.62 -32.55
N THR A 2 3.45 -41.67 -31.67
CA THR A 2 4.45 -40.62 -31.90
C THR A 2 5.82 -41.19 -31.57
N THR A 3 6.68 -41.25 -32.58
CA THR A 3 8.10 -41.60 -32.47
C THR A 3 8.80 -40.53 -31.63
N ASN A 4 8.72 -40.65 -30.31
CA ASN A 4 9.62 -39.94 -29.41
C ASN A 4 11.01 -40.51 -29.64
N LEU A 5 11.90 -39.74 -30.29
CA LEU A 5 13.33 -40.04 -30.32
C LEU A 5 13.77 -40.33 -28.87
N ILE A 6 14.26 -41.54 -28.63
CA ILE A 6 14.79 -41.95 -27.34
C ILE A 6 16.00 -41.06 -27.07
N LYS A 7 15.84 -40.07 -26.19
CA LYS A 7 16.93 -39.16 -25.77
C LYS A 7 18.01 -39.96 -25.06
N SER A 8 19.27 -39.62 -25.27
CA SER A 8 20.37 -40.30 -24.59
C SER A 8 20.39 -39.98 -23.09
N PRO A 9 20.97 -40.83 -22.23
CA PRO A 9 21.09 -40.55 -20.79
C PRO A 9 21.81 -39.22 -20.50
N LEU A 10 22.77 -38.82 -21.35
CA LEU A 10 23.47 -37.55 -21.25
C LEU A 10 22.54 -36.36 -21.58
N GLN A 11 21.69 -36.50 -22.60
CA GLN A 11 20.69 -35.49 -22.96
C GLN A 11 19.62 -35.34 -21.86
N LEU A 12 19.15 -36.45 -21.29
CA LEU A 12 18.20 -36.43 -20.16
C LEU A 12 18.79 -35.75 -18.93
N LYS A 13 20.07 -36.02 -18.61
CA LYS A 13 20.77 -35.36 -17.49
C LYS A 13 20.90 -33.84 -17.73
N TYR A 14 21.24 -33.43 -18.94
CA TYR A 14 21.36 -32.01 -19.29
C TYR A 14 20.00 -31.29 -19.21
N GLU A 15 18.94 -31.89 -19.75
CA GLU A 15 17.59 -31.33 -19.66
C GLU A 15 17.10 -31.23 -18.22
N LEU A 16 17.38 -32.24 -17.39
CA LEU A 16 17.03 -32.24 -15.97
C LEU A 16 17.73 -31.11 -15.20
N GLU A 17 19.02 -30.90 -15.44
CA GLU A 17 19.75 -29.77 -14.83
C GLU A 17 19.23 -28.42 -15.32
N ASN A 18 18.87 -28.28 -16.60
CA ASN A 18 18.25 -27.07 -17.12
C ASN A 18 16.90 -26.79 -16.43
N VAL A 19 16.03 -27.79 -16.29
CA VAL A 19 14.72 -27.64 -15.64
C VAL A 19 14.89 -27.31 -14.14
N LYS A 20 15.88 -27.90 -13.46
CA LYS A 20 16.23 -27.54 -12.07
C LYS A 20 16.71 -26.10 -11.96
N GLN A 21 17.56 -25.65 -12.87
CA GLN A 21 18.06 -24.28 -12.89
C GLN A 21 16.92 -23.28 -13.15
N GLU A 22 16.03 -23.60 -14.08
CA GLU A 22 14.84 -22.81 -14.39
C GLU A 22 13.90 -22.71 -13.17
N LEU A 23 13.60 -23.83 -12.50
CA LEU A 23 12.81 -23.85 -11.28
C LEU A 23 13.46 -23.00 -10.17
N THR A 24 14.77 -23.13 -9.98
CA THR A 24 15.51 -22.35 -8.97
C THR A 24 15.46 -20.85 -9.27
N SER A 25 15.65 -20.47 -10.54
CA SER A 25 15.54 -19.09 -11.00
C SER A 25 14.13 -18.52 -10.77
N LEU A 26 13.10 -19.28 -11.12
CA LEU A 26 11.69 -18.92 -10.90
C LEU A 26 11.41 -18.63 -9.42
N LEU A 27 11.82 -19.52 -8.52
CA LEU A 27 11.59 -19.38 -7.09
C LEU A 27 12.36 -18.20 -6.49
N ASN A 28 13.61 -17.98 -6.90
CA ASN A 28 14.41 -16.85 -6.46
C ASN A 28 13.82 -15.51 -6.92
N ASN A 29 13.40 -15.43 -8.19
CA ASN A 29 12.77 -14.23 -8.74
C ASN A 29 11.44 -13.93 -8.06
N SER A 30 10.61 -14.95 -7.81
CA SER A 30 9.36 -14.81 -7.06
C SER A 30 9.60 -14.29 -5.64
N LYS A 31 10.60 -14.85 -4.93
CA LYS A 31 10.97 -14.39 -3.59
C LYS A 31 11.40 -12.92 -3.58
N LYS A 32 12.22 -12.52 -4.57
CA LYS A 32 12.69 -11.13 -4.71
C LYS A 32 11.51 -10.16 -4.92
N LYS A 33 10.64 -10.44 -5.88
CA LYS A 33 9.46 -9.60 -6.16
C LYS A 33 8.48 -9.54 -4.99
N LYS A 34 8.30 -10.65 -4.27
CA LYS A 34 7.52 -10.69 -3.03
C LYS A 34 8.09 -9.73 -1.99
N GLN A 35 9.41 -9.75 -1.79
CA GLN A 35 10.09 -8.87 -0.83
C GLN A 35 9.96 -7.39 -1.22
N GLU A 36 10.14 -7.06 -2.50
CA GLU A 36 9.96 -5.69 -3.00
C GLU A 36 8.55 -5.17 -2.77
N SER A 37 7.54 -5.99 -3.06
CA SER A 37 6.13 -5.64 -2.85
C SER A 37 5.79 -5.48 -1.36
N LEU A 38 6.30 -6.36 -0.50
CA LEU A 38 6.13 -6.24 0.95
C LEU A 38 6.78 -4.95 1.49
N SER A 39 7.96 -4.58 0.98
CA SER A 39 8.61 -3.32 1.34
C SER A 39 7.74 -2.11 0.95
N LYS A 40 7.12 -2.12 -0.23
CA LYS A 40 6.19 -1.06 -0.64
C LYS A 40 4.98 -0.97 0.29
N MET A 41 4.41 -2.10 0.70
CA MET A 41 3.29 -2.11 1.66
C MET A 41 3.68 -1.56 3.03
N LEU A 42 4.90 -1.84 3.51
CA LEU A 42 5.40 -1.27 4.75
C LEU A 42 5.54 0.26 4.65
N ASN A 43 6.03 0.77 3.51
CA ASN A 43 6.12 2.20 3.26
C ASN A 43 4.74 2.86 3.26
N PHE A 44 3.75 2.27 2.57
CA PHE A 44 2.38 2.78 2.61
C PHE A 44 1.77 2.77 4.01
N ARG A 45 2.08 1.77 4.83
CA ARG A 45 1.64 1.75 6.23
C ARG A 45 2.28 2.87 7.05
N ALA A 46 3.55 3.19 6.81
CA ALA A 46 4.22 4.31 7.45
C ALA A 46 3.61 5.64 7.01
N GLU A 47 3.37 5.80 5.71
CA GLU A 47 2.74 7.00 5.12
C GLU A 47 1.34 7.25 5.69
N ILE A 48 0.50 6.22 5.83
CA ILE A 48 -0.81 6.35 6.49
C ILE A 48 -0.66 6.86 7.92
N LYS A 49 0.27 6.29 8.70
CA LYS A 49 0.49 6.72 10.09
C LYS A 49 0.94 8.18 10.19
N GLU A 50 1.80 8.61 9.27
CA GLU A 50 2.27 9.99 9.22
C GLU A 50 1.13 10.95 8.88
N ILE A 51 0.34 10.63 7.85
CA ILE A 51 -0.82 11.41 7.43
C ILE A 51 -1.85 11.52 8.57
N ASP A 52 -2.13 10.42 9.27
CA ASP A 52 -3.04 10.40 10.42
C ASP A 52 -2.50 11.23 11.59
N ALA A 53 -1.20 11.13 11.89
CA ALA A 53 -0.58 11.91 12.96
C ALA A 53 -0.62 13.42 12.66
N VAL A 54 -0.33 13.80 11.42
CA VAL A 54 -0.41 15.21 10.97
C VAL A 54 -1.84 15.71 11.12
N MET A 55 -2.85 14.96 10.67
CA MET A 55 -4.22 15.40 10.83
C MET A 55 -4.67 15.47 12.28
N ALA A 56 -4.33 14.49 13.11
CA ALA A 56 -4.64 14.53 14.54
C ALA A 56 -4.09 15.80 15.22
N ALA A 57 -2.83 16.16 14.93
CA ALA A 57 -2.23 17.39 15.45
C ALA A 57 -2.94 18.67 14.95
N ARG A 58 -3.43 18.67 13.70
CA ARG A 58 -4.22 19.78 13.15
C ARG A 58 -5.59 19.89 13.82
N GLU A 59 -6.25 18.77 14.09
CA GLU A 59 -7.54 18.72 14.79
C GLU A 59 -7.41 19.19 16.24
N GLU A 60 -6.35 18.79 16.94
CA GLU A 60 -6.07 19.23 18.31
C GLU A 60 -5.81 20.74 18.36
N SER A 61 -5.03 21.26 17.40
CA SER A 61 -4.77 22.69 17.27
C SER A 61 -6.05 23.47 16.99
N TYR A 62 -6.91 22.97 16.09
CA TYR A 62 -8.19 23.59 15.77
C TYR A 62 -9.15 23.56 16.97
N THR A 63 -9.21 22.45 17.70
CA THR A 63 -10.03 22.33 18.92
C THR A 63 -9.60 23.34 19.97
N SER A 64 -8.28 23.50 20.16
CA SER A 64 -7.72 24.51 21.07
C SER A 64 -8.05 25.94 20.63
N TYR A 65 -7.94 26.22 19.32
CA TYR A 65 -8.35 27.51 18.75
C TYR A 65 -9.84 27.80 18.99
N CYS A 66 -10.72 26.84 18.71
CA CYS A 66 -12.15 26.98 18.98
C CYS A 66 -12.41 27.21 20.47
N ALA A 67 -11.76 26.49 21.38
CA ALA A 67 -11.92 26.68 22.82
C ALA A 67 -11.54 28.10 23.28
N LEU A 68 -10.52 28.71 22.66
CA LEU A 68 -10.10 30.08 22.96
C LEU A 68 -11.01 31.14 22.31
N ALA A 69 -11.48 30.88 21.08
CA ALA A 69 -12.29 31.83 20.33
C ALA A 69 -13.77 31.82 20.77
N GLN A 70 -14.33 30.67 21.15
CA GLN A 70 -15.77 30.52 21.45
C GLN A 70 -16.30 31.48 22.52
N PRO A 71 -15.60 31.72 23.66
CA PRO A 71 -16.06 32.67 24.66
C PRO A 71 -16.17 34.09 24.12
N LEU A 72 -15.26 34.48 23.22
CA LEU A 72 -15.24 35.80 22.60
C LEU A 72 -16.31 35.94 21.52
N LEU A 73 -16.55 34.87 20.74
CA LEU A 73 -17.62 34.83 19.74
C LEU A 73 -19.03 34.83 20.38
N ASN A 74 -19.15 34.29 21.58
CA ASN A 74 -20.40 34.27 22.34
C ASN A 74 -20.68 35.58 23.11
N LEU A 75 -19.80 36.59 23.04
CA LEU A 75 -20.05 37.90 23.61
C LEU A 75 -21.17 38.60 22.82
N VAL A 76 -22.39 38.50 23.33
CA VAL A 76 -23.52 39.29 22.84
C VAL A 76 -23.34 40.72 23.35
N ILE A 77 -22.85 41.62 22.49
CA ILE A 77 -22.84 43.05 22.80
C ILE A 77 -24.27 43.57 22.62
N PRO A 78 -24.90 44.14 23.67
CA PRO A 78 -26.22 44.75 23.55
C PRO A 78 -26.19 45.86 22.49
N ALA A 79 -27.27 45.96 21.71
CA ALA A 79 -27.44 47.00 20.71
C ALA A 79 -27.15 48.39 21.33
N PRO A 80 -26.58 49.34 20.55
CA PRO A 80 -26.12 50.62 21.06
C PRO A 80 -27.30 51.51 21.45
N ILE A 81 -27.94 51.23 22.57
CA ILE A 81 -28.97 52.06 23.17
C ILE A 81 -28.23 52.98 24.15
N LEU A 82 -27.92 54.19 23.68
CA LEU A 82 -27.51 55.35 24.48
C LEU A 82 -26.32 55.11 25.42
N PHE A 83 -25.15 54.77 24.87
CA PHE A 83 -23.89 54.85 25.62
C PHE A 83 -23.35 56.28 25.65
N PRO A 84 -22.71 56.71 26.76
CA PRO A 84 -21.99 57.99 26.82
C PRO A 84 -20.97 58.09 25.68
N VAL A 85 -20.79 59.28 25.09
CA VAL A 85 -19.94 59.54 23.90
C VAL A 85 -18.50 58.98 24.04
N GLY A 86 -17.96 58.91 25.26
CA GLY A 86 -16.64 58.32 25.54
C GLY A 86 -16.57 56.78 25.52
N LEU A 87 -17.69 56.08 25.69
CA LEU A 87 -17.79 54.61 25.64
C LEU A 87 -18.17 54.08 24.25
N ALA A 88 -18.74 54.92 23.40
CA ALA A 88 -19.18 54.55 22.05
C ALA A 88 -18.01 54.02 21.19
N ALA A 89 -16.88 54.74 21.15
CA ALA A 89 -15.70 54.33 20.36
C ALA A 89 -15.10 53.00 20.85
N PHE A 90 -15.09 52.77 22.17
CA PHE A 90 -14.63 51.52 22.76
C PHE A 90 -15.55 50.34 22.37
N ILE A 91 -16.86 50.53 22.47
CA ILE A 91 -17.85 49.50 22.10
C ILE A 91 -17.81 49.19 20.60
N THR A 92 -17.69 50.21 19.74
CA THR A 92 -17.53 50.01 18.29
C THR A 92 -16.25 49.21 17.98
N ASN A 93 -15.15 49.49 18.67
CA ASN A 93 -13.90 48.74 18.49
C ASN A 93 -14.04 47.27 18.92
N ILE A 94 -14.71 46.99 20.06
CA ILE A 94 -14.99 45.61 20.47
C ILE A 94 -15.88 44.90 19.45
N HIS A 95 -16.92 45.58 18.94
CA HIS A 95 -17.80 45.00 17.92
C HIS A 95 -17.02 44.60 16.66
N GLN A 96 -16.16 45.50 16.16
CA GLN A 96 -15.29 45.22 15.03
C GLN A 96 -14.36 44.04 15.31
N GLN A 97 -13.76 43.95 16.50
CA GLN A 97 -12.90 42.84 16.86
C GLN A 97 -13.63 41.49 16.93
N ILE A 98 -14.91 41.48 17.35
CA ILE A 98 -15.74 40.26 17.33
C ILE A 98 -16.07 39.87 15.89
N GLU A 99 -16.40 40.82 15.02
CA GLU A 99 -16.64 40.55 13.59
C GLU A 99 -15.39 39.98 12.91
N ASP A 100 -14.23 40.61 13.13
CA ASP A 100 -12.94 40.15 12.59
C ASP A 100 -12.59 38.74 13.10
N LEU A 101 -12.84 38.46 14.38
CA LEU A 101 -12.63 37.14 14.98
C LEU A 101 -13.58 36.09 14.37
N THR A 102 -14.84 36.46 14.11
CA THR A 102 -15.83 35.58 13.48
C THR A 102 -15.39 35.20 12.07
N ALA A 103 -14.99 36.18 11.26
CA ALA A 103 -14.46 35.95 9.93
C ALA A 103 -13.19 35.08 9.93
N ALA A 104 -12.30 35.28 10.90
CA ALA A 104 -11.12 34.44 11.08
C ALA A 104 -11.49 32.99 11.44
N ALA A 105 -12.47 32.79 12.32
CA ALA A 105 -12.94 31.47 12.72
C ALA A 105 -13.59 30.70 11.55
N GLU A 106 -14.41 31.37 10.74
CA GLU A 106 -14.99 30.78 9.52
C GLU A 106 -13.92 30.38 8.50
N THR A 107 -12.91 31.22 8.32
CA THR A 107 -11.77 30.94 7.43
C THR A 107 -11.01 29.71 7.90
N GLU A 108 -10.74 29.61 9.19
CA GLU A 108 -10.04 28.48 9.80
C GLU A 108 -10.87 27.18 9.73
N ALA A 109 -12.18 27.26 9.96
CA ALA A 109 -13.09 26.13 9.80
C ALA A 109 -13.11 25.61 8.34
N CYS A 110 -13.13 26.52 7.35
CA CYS A 110 -13.00 26.17 5.94
C CYS A 110 -11.67 25.50 5.63
N ARG A 111 -10.56 26.02 6.19
CA ARG A 111 -9.22 25.48 6.02
C ARG A 111 -9.13 24.04 6.55
N ILE A 112 -9.60 23.79 7.77
CA ILE A 112 -9.61 22.45 8.39
C ILE A 112 -10.52 21.49 7.62
N THR A 113 -11.68 21.94 7.17
CA THR A 113 -12.59 21.11 6.36
C THR A 113 -11.94 20.65 5.06
N ARG A 114 -11.21 21.55 4.37
CA ARG A 114 -10.43 21.18 3.17
C ARG A 114 -9.33 20.18 3.49
N LEU A 115 -8.63 20.35 4.61
CA LEU A 115 -7.60 19.40 5.06
C LEU A 115 -8.17 18.01 5.36
N ARG A 116 -9.33 17.92 6.03
CA ARG A 116 -10.04 16.64 6.25
C ARG A 116 -10.39 15.95 4.93
N ALA A 117 -10.90 16.69 3.95
CA ALA A 117 -11.21 16.13 2.64
C ALA A 117 -9.96 15.64 1.88
N ALA A 118 -8.87 16.41 1.95
CA ALA A 118 -7.58 16.03 1.37
C ALA A 118 -7.01 14.76 2.04
N HIS A 119 -7.06 14.68 3.37
CA HIS A 119 -6.67 13.50 4.15
C HIS A 119 -7.44 12.25 3.72
N GLN A 120 -8.77 12.33 3.66
CA GLN A 120 -9.62 11.21 3.24
C GLN A 120 -9.27 10.74 1.82
N THR A 121 -9.01 11.68 0.91
CA THR A 121 -8.62 11.38 -0.48
C THR A 121 -7.27 10.67 -0.55
N GLN A 122 -6.27 11.15 0.19
CA GLN A 122 -4.94 10.55 0.25
C GLN A 122 -4.98 9.14 0.87
N LEU A 123 -5.71 8.99 1.98
CA LEU A 123 -5.86 7.72 2.66
C LEU A 123 -6.55 6.68 1.76
N ALA A 124 -7.63 7.06 1.07
CA ALA A 124 -8.29 6.20 0.10
C ALA A 124 -7.37 5.81 -1.06
N PHE A 125 -6.54 6.74 -1.56
CA PHE A 125 -5.56 6.47 -2.60
C PHE A 125 -4.53 5.42 -2.16
N ILE A 126 -3.91 5.59 -0.99
CA ILE A 126 -2.89 4.67 -0.47
C ILE A 126 -3.51 3.29 -0.19
N GLN A 127 -4.74 3.23 0.35
CA GLN A 127 -5.46 1.99 0.57
C GLN A 127 -5.73 1.24 -0.74
N ARG A 128 -6.16 1.96 -1.78
CA ARG A 128 -6.36 1.39 -3.12
C ARG A 128 -5.05 0.83 -3.67
N LYS A 129 -3.95 1.57 -3.59
CA LYS A 129 -2.62 1.10 -4.02
C LYS A 129 -2.14 -0.12 -3.25
N SER A 130 -2.38 -0.16 -1.95
CA SER A 130 -2.06 -1.31 -1.11
C SER A 130 -2.86 -2.56 -1.54
N LYS A 131 -4.15 -2.39 -1.86
CA LYS A 131 -4.99 -3.47 -2.40
C LYS A 131 -4.52 -3.96 -3.77
N GLU A 132 -4.15 -3.06 -4.66
CA GLU A 132 -3.58 -3.40 -5.98
C GLU A 132 -2.31 -4.26 -5.84
N ILE A 133 -1.40 -3.91 -4.94
CA ILE A 133 -0.20 -4.72 -4.64
C ILE A 133 -0.58 -6.10 -4.11
N TYR A 134 -1.53 -6.17 -3.18
CA TYR A 134 -1.96 -7.45 -2.61
C TYR A 134 -2.55 -8.40 -3.66
N LEU A 135 -3.38 -7.86 -4.57
CA LEU A 135 -3.95 -8.65 -5.66
C LEU A 135 -2.86 -9.16 -6.61
N ALA A 136 -1.95 -8.28 -7.03
CA ALA A 136 -0.83 -8.65 -7.89
C ALA A 136 0.06 -9.74 -7.26
N LEU A 137 0.34 -9.63 -5.96
CA LEU A 137 1.08 -10.65 -5.21
C LEU A 137 0.37 -12.01 -5.20
N ASN A 138 -0.95 -12.02 -5.05
CA ASN A 138 -1.73 -13.25 -5.02
C ASN A 138 -1.79 -13.91 -6.41
N GLU A 139 -1.95 -13.10 -7.47
CA GLU A 139 -1.91 -13.59 -8.86
C GLU A 139 -0.54 -14.14 -9.23
N GLU A 140 0.54 -13.42 -8.89
CA GLU A 140 1.90 -13.90 -9.10
C GLU A 140 2.17 -15.20 -8.34
N LYS A 141 1.75 -15.29 -7.08
CA LYS A 141 1.86 -16.52 -6.28
C LYS A 141 1.21 -17.70 -7.00
N LYS A 142 -0.03 -17.56 -7.46
CA LYS A 142 -0.75 -18.63 -8.17
C LYS A 142 -0.06 -19.02 -9.47
N SER A 143 0.41 -18.03 -10.25
CA SER A 143 1.13 -18.27 -11.50
C SER A 143 2.43 -19.03 -11.27
N VAL A 144 3.22 -18.62 -10.26
CA VAL A 144 4.47 -19.28 -9.88
C VAL A 144 4.21 -20.69 -9.36
N GLU A 145 3.18 -20.91 -8.54
CA GLU A 145 2.81 -22.24 -8.05
C GLU A 145 2.40 -23.19 -9.18
N ALA A 146 1.61 -22.72 -10.14
CA ALA A 146 1.20 -23.50 -11.30
C ALA A 146 2.42 -23.89 -12.16
N TYR A 147 3.28 -22.93 -12.47
CA TYR A 147 4.44 -23.19 -13.30
C TYR A 147 5.51 -24.05 -12.60
N ALA A 148 5.75 -23.83 -11.31
CA ALA A 148 6.62 -24.67 -10.51
C ALA A 148 6.12 -26.13 -10.45
N SER A 149 4.79 -26.33 -10.38
CA SER A 149 4.20 -27.66 -10.43
C SER A 149 4.44 -28.35 -11.77
N LEU A 150 4.32 -27.61 -12.88
CA LEU A 150 4.63 -28.12 -14.22
C LEU A 150 6.10 -28.50 -14.36
N LEU A 151 7.02 -27.65 -13.89
CA LEU A 151 8.45 -27.96 -13.90
C LEU A 151 8.78 -29.19 -13.06
N LYS A 152 8.17 -29.34 -11.88
CA LYS A 152 8.34 -30.54 -11.02
C LYS A 152 7.82 -31.81 -11.70
N ALA A 153 6.65 -31.76 -12.34
CA ALA A 153 6.12 -32.90 -13.09
C ALA A 153 7.06 -33.31 -14.23
N LYS A 154 7.60 -32.32 -14.97
CA LYS A 154 8.59 -32.56 -16.02
C LYS A 154 9.89 -33.14 -15.48
N MET A 155 10.36 -32.69 -14.31
CA MET A 155 11.53 -33.28 -13.64
C MET A 155 11.27 -34.76 -13.33
N GLN A 156 10.12 -35.09 -12.73
CA GLN A 156 9.75 -36.48 -12.41
C GLN A 156 9.66 -37.37 -13.65
N GLU A 157 9.12 -36.84 -14.75
CA GLU A 157 9.08 -37.55 -16.03
C GLU A 157 10.49 -37.83 -16.57
N LEU A 158 11.37 -36.83 -16.57
CA LEU A 158 12.76 -36.97 -17.01
C LEU A 158 13.55 -37.94 -16.12
N GLU A 159 13.34 -37.89 -14.79
CA GLU A 159 13.93 -38.84 -13.84
C GLU A 159 13.45 -40.28 -14.11
N GLY A 160 12.15 -40.45 -14.36
CA GLY A 160 11.57 -41.75 -14.73
C GLY A 160 12.16 -42.31 -16.02
N GLN A 161 12.31 -41.47 -17.05
CA GLN A 161 12.95 -41.85 -18.32
C GLN A 161 14.43 -42.21 -18.11
N PHE A 162 15.16 -41.46 -17.29
CA PHE A 162 16.55 -41.73 -16.98
C PHE A 162 16.74 -43.06 -16.24
N ILE A 163 15.92 -43.32 -15.21
CA ILE A 163 15.93 -44.58 -14.44
C ILE A 163 15.57 -45.76 -15.34
N TYR A 164 14.55 -45.63 -16.18
CA TYR A 164 14.15 -46.68 -17.12
C TYR A 164 15.29 -47.04 -18.08
N GLN A 165 15.97 -46.06 -18.67
CA GLN A 165 17.09 -46.30 -19.58
C GLN A 165 18.31 -46.90 -18.89
N THR A 166 18.63 -46.45 -17.67
CA THR A 166 19.77 -46.97 -16.90
C THR A 166 19.52 -48.38 -16.38
N ASN A 167 18.30 -48.72 -15.99
CA ASN A 167 17.94 -50.06 -15.53
C ASN A 167 17.78 -51.08 -16.67
N GLN A 168 17.19 -50.67 -17.80
CA GLN A 168 17.13 -51.54 -18.99
C GLN A 168 18.49 -51.71 -19.68
N GLY A 169 19.40 -50.74 -19.53
CA GLY A 169 20.79 -50.82 -20.01
C GLY A 169 21.67 -51.87 -19.30
N SER A 170 21.20 -52.49 -18.21
CA SER A 170 21.93 -53.58 -17.53
C SER A 170 21.76 -54.97 -18.17
N LEU A 171 21.03 -55.08 -19.29
CA LEU A 171 20.75 -56.35 -19.98
C LEU A 171 21.35 -56.47 -21.38
N GLY A 172 22.44 -55.75 -21.69
CA GLY A 172 23.00 -55.83 -23.05
C GLY A 172 24.38 -55.24 -23.32
N ILE A 173 25.25 -55.07 -22.32
CA ILE A 173 26.70 -54.95 -22.59
C ILE A 173 27.34 -56.29 -22.24
N GLY A 174 27.01 -57.29 -23.06
CA GLY A 174 27.86 -58.45 -23.26
C GLY A 174 28.96 -58.04 -24.26
N LEU A 175 30.15 -57.82 -23.73
CA LEU A 175 31.38 -58.16 -24.44
C LEU A 175 31.35 -59.66 -24.77
#